data_AF-A0A3C0KNP7-F1
#
_entry.id   AF-A0A3C0KNP7-F1
#
_cell.length_a   1.000
_cell.length_b   1.000
_cell.length_c   1.000
_cell.angle_alpha   90.00
_cell.angle_beta   90.00
_cell.angle_gamma   90.00
#
_symmetry.space_group_name_H-M   'P 1'
#
loop_
_entity.id
_entity.type
_entity.pdbx_description
1 polymer ?
#
loop_
_entity_poly.entity_id
_entity_poly.type
_entity_poly.pdbx_seq_one_letter_code
_entity_poly.pdbx_strand_id
1 'polypeptide(L)' 'MSHVPDEEENTFNTLGGFVMMRLGRIPAGADHFEWSGLRFEVMDMDERRVDKVLVALITARSEQDDKGLLPKM' A
#
# COMPACT_ATOMS: atom_id res chain seq x y z
N MET A 1 -16.05 -3.72 14.88
CA MET A 1 -14.66 -4.14 14.63
C MET A 1 -14.57 -4.43 13.15
N SER A 2 -13.82 -3.62 12.39
CA SER A 2 -13.62 -3.82 10.95
C SER A 2 -12.66 -4.99 10.76
N HIS A 3 -13.12 -6.03 10.08
CA HIS A 3 -12.37 -7.25 9.82
C HIS A 3 -11.51 -7.07 8.56
N VAL A 4 -10.29 -7.61 8.54
CA VAL A 4 -9.45 -7.64 7.33
C VAL A 4 -9.90 -8.87 6.52
N PRO A 5 -10.28 -8.72 5.24
CA PRO A 5 -10.54 -9.87 4.38
C PRO A 5 -9.29 -10.77 4.35
N ASP A 6 -9.46 -12.08 4.46
CA ASP A 6 -8.43 -13.13 4.43
C ASP A 6 -7.63 -13.38 5.74
N GLU A 7 -7.85 -12.61 6.81
CA GLU A 7 -7.30 -12.96 8.15
C GLU A 7 -7.91 -14.26 8.70
N GLU A 8 -9.19 -14.50 8.44
CA GLU A 8 -9.94 -15.68 8.92
C GLU A 8 -9.46 -17.01 8.29
N GLU A 9 -8.86 -16.98 7.09
CA GLU A 9 -8.26 -18.17 6.48
C GLU A 9 -6.81 -18.44 6.95
N ASN A 10 -6.30 -17.69 7.93
CA ASN A 10 -4.96 -17.85 8.49
C ASN A 10 -3.85 -17.69 7.42
N THR A 11 -4.15 -16.97 6.34
CA THR A 11 -3.25 -16.83 5.17
C THR A 11 -1.98 -16.07 5.52
N PHE A 12 -2.03 -15.18 6.51
CA PHE A 12 -0.89 -14.48 7.08
C PHE A 12 -1.17 -14.09 8.54
N ASN A 13 -0.11 -13.98 9.34
CA ASN A 13 -0.20 -13.58 10.76
C ASN A 13 0.69 -12.38 11.10
N THR A 14 1.33 -11.79 10.08
CA THR A 14 2.24 -10.65 10.23
C THR A 14 1.99 -9.65 9.12
N LEU A 15 2.34 -8.38 9.34
CA LEU A 15 2.29 -7.36 8.29
C LEU A 15 3.16 -7.74 7.09
N GLY A 16 4.34 -8.34 7.32
CA GLY A 16 5.18 -8.82 6.23
C GLY A 16 4.53 -9.92 5.41
N GLY A 17 3.81 -10.84 6.06
CA GLY A 17 3.00 -11.86 5.37
C GLY A 17 1.88 -11.24 4.53
N PHE A 18 1.17 -10.25 5.08
CA PHE A 18 0.16 -9.48 4.34
C PHE A 18 0.76 -8.80 3.09
N VAL A 19 1.91 -8.14 3.23
CA VAL A 19 2.63 -7.48 2.12
C VAL A 19 3.02 -8.48 1.04
N MET A 20 3.63 -9.60 1.42
CA MET A 20 4.02 -10.65 0.48
C MET A 20 2.82 -11.28 -0.23
N MET A 21 1.74 -11.56 0.50
CA MET A 21 0.49 -12.05 -0.08
C MET A 21 -0.06 -11.07 -1.12
N ARG A 22 -0.10 -9.78 -0.78
CA ARG A 22 -0.67 -8.76 -1.66
C ARG A 22 0.16 -8.52 -2.92
N LEU A 23 1.49 -8.66 -2.83
CA LEU A 23 2.40 -8.52 -3.96
C LEU A 23 2.56 -9.83 -4.77
N GLY A 24 2.28 -11.00 -4.18
CA GLY A 24 2.36 -12.31 -4.84
C GLY A 24 3.78 -12.78 -5.17
N ARG A 25 4.81 -12.14 -4.61
CA ARG A 25 6.23 -12.44 -4.83
C ARG A 25 7.08 -11.98 -3.65
N ILE A 26 8.36 -12.34 -3.63
CA ILE A 26 9.33 -11.70 -2.73
C ILE A 26 9.52 -10.25 -3.21
N PRO A 27 9.26 -9.25 -2.36
CA PRO A 27 9.40 -7.86 -2.75
C PRO A 27 10.84 -7.37 -2.65
N ALA A 28 11.12 -6.28 -3.35
CA ALA A 28 12.31 -5.46 -3.22
C ALA A 28 11.96 -4.16 -2.47
N GLY A 29 12.97 -3.42 -2.03
CA GLY A 29 12.77 -2.07 -1.49
C GLY A 29 12.05 -1.16 -2.49
N ALA A 30 11.22 -0.25 -1.98
CA ALA A 30 10.32 0.65 -2.70
C ALA A 30 9.15 -0.02 -3.46
N ASP A 31 9.04 -1.36 -3.46
CA ASP A 31 7.80 -2.01 -3.87
C ASP A 31 6.65 -1.56 -2.96
N HIS A 32 5.49 -1.30 -3.55
CA HIS A 32 4.35 -0.78 -2.81
C HIS A 32 3.02 -1.22 -3.41
N PHE A 33 1.97 -1.12 -2.61
CA PHE A 33 0.59 -1.29 -3.03
C PHE A 33 -0.35 -0.42 -2.20
N GLU A 34 -1.58 -0.28 -2.68
CA GLU A 34 -2.63 0.46 -2.01
C GLU A 34 -3.73 -0.50 -1.51
N TRP A 35 -4.19 -0.29 -0.29
CA TRP A 35 -5.26 -1.05 0.33
C TRP A 35 -5.97 -0.22 1.39
N SER A 36 -7.31 -0.18 1.33
CA SER A 36 -8.16 0.53 2.32
C SER A 36 -7.79 2.01 2.52
N GLY A 37 -7.42 2.72 1.45
CA GLY A 37 -7.03 4.14 1.52
C GLY A 37 -5.62 4.38 2.11
N LEU A 38 -4.84 3.32 2.31
CA LEU A 38 -3.46 3.38 2.76
C LEU A 38 -2.52 2.87 1.65
N ARG A 39 -1.36 3.49 1.55
CA ARG A 39 -0.23 3.03 0.75
C ARG A 39 0.75 2.32 1.68
N PHE A 40 1.09 1.08 1.34
CA PHE A 40 2.10 0.27 2.02
C PHE A 40 3.33 0.19 1.12
N GLU A 41 4.50 0.59 1.63
CA GLU A 41 5.75 0.60 0.89
C GLU A 41 6.83 -0.16 1.66
N VAL A 42 7.49 -1.12 1.00
CA VAL A 42 8.58 -1.91 1.57
C VAL A 42 9.81 -1.02 1.66
N MET A 43 10.25 -0.74 2.88
CA MET A 43 11.45 0.05 3.11
C MET A 43 12.68 -0.83 3.28
N ASP A 44 12.49 -2.04 3.82
CA ASP A 44 13.60 -2.94 4.12
C ASP A 44 13.18 -4.43 4.09
N MET A 45 14.11 -5.25 3.61
CA MET A 45 13.97 -6.69 3.46
C MET A 45 15.13 -7.40 4.16
N ASP A 46 14.81 -8.30 5.09
CA ASP A 46 15.75 -9.21 5.72
C ASP A 46 15.65 -10.58 5.07
N GLU A 47 16.59 -10.91 4.17
CA GLU A 47 16.61 -12.13 3.35
C GLU A 47 15.28 -12.37 2.61
N ARG A 48 14.33 -13.06 3.26
CA ARG A 48 13.00 -13.43 2.74
C ARG A 48 11.87 -12.88 3.59
N ARG A 49 12.13 -11.90 4.44
CA ARG A 49 11.16 -11.28 5.33
C ARG A 49 11.11 -9.79 5.10
N VAL A 50 9.91 -9.25 5.09
CA VAL A 50 9.72 -7.80 5.17
C VAL A 50 10.02 -7.39 6.62
N ASP A 51 11.05 -6.57 6.82
CA ASP A 51 11.40 -6.05 8.15
C ASP A 51 10.70 -4.72 8.42
N LYS A 52 10.71 -3.82 7.43
CA LYS A 52 10.17 -2.47 7.57
C LYS A 52 9.22 -2.08 6.45
N VAL A 53 8.07 -1.55 6.87
CA VAL A 53 7.03 -1.03 5.97
C VAL A 53 6.71 0.39 6.36
N LEU A 54 6.70 1.29 5.39
CA LEU A 54 6.11 2.61 5.54
C LEU A 54 4.63 2.53 5.17
N VAL A 55 3.76 3.04 6.04
CA VAL A 55 2.32 3.12 5.80
C VAL A 55 1.92 4.59 5.79
N ALA A 56 1.28 5.03 4.71
CA ALA A 56 0.84 6.40 4.53
C ALA A 56 -0.64 6.46 4.11
N LEU A 57 -1.37 7.47 4.57
CA LEU A 57 -2.69 7.77 4.03
C LEU A 57 -2.55 8.24 2.59
N ILE A 58 -3.37 7.66 1.72
CA ILE A 58 -3.57 8.19 0.37
C ILE A 58 -4.49 9.38 0.54
N THR A 59 -3.92 10.56 0.71
CA THR A 59 -4.70 11.78 0.54
C THR A 59 -5.18 11.76 -0.91
N ALA A 60 -6.50 11.72 -1.10
CA ALA A 60 -7.06 12.02 -2.41
C ALA A 60 -6.53 13.41 -2.76
N ARG A 61 -5.58 13.48 -3.68
CA ARG A 61 -5.29 14.73 -4.35
C ARG A 61 -6.62 15.11 -4.99
N SER A 62 -7.28 16.12 -4.45
CA SER A 62 -8.52 16.63 -5.02
C SER A 62 -8.24 16.91 -6.49
N GLU A 63 -8.95 16.20 -7.37
CA GLU A 63 -9.08 16.57 -8.78
C GLU A 63 -9.84 17.90 -8.86
N GLN A 64 -9.17 18.99 -8.47
CA GLN A 64 -9.61 20.38 -8.62
C GLN A 64 -8.40 21.30 -8.90
N ASP A 65 -7.36 20.78 -9.56
CA ASP A 65 -6.26 21.62 -10.10
C ASP A 65 -6.25 21.68 -11.64
N ASP A 66 -7.27 21.14 -12.32
CA ASP A 66 -7.39 21.22 -13.80
C ASP A 66 -8.82 21.52 -14.30
N LYS A 67 -9.49 22.51 -13.70
CA LYS A 67 -10.67 23.17 -14.29
C LYS A 67 -10.61 24.70 -14.12
N GLY A 68 -9.53 25.30 -14.61
CA GLY A 68 -9.32 26.75 -14.50
C GLY A 68 -8.64 27.46 -15.67
N LEU A 69 -8.14 26.77 -16.70
CA LEU A 69 -7.61 27.44 -17.88
C LEU A 69 -8.58 27.35 -19.06
N LEU A 70 -9.67 28.13 -18.97
CA LEU A 70 -10.35 28.60 -20.18
C LEU A 70 -9.45 29.66 -20.85
N PRO A 71 -9.43 29.73 -22.19
CA PRO A 71 -8.48 30.54 -22.94
C PRO A 71 -8.79 32.02 -22.72
N LYS A 72 -7.76 32.83 -22.44
CA LYS A 72 -7.85 34.29 -22.55
C LYS A 72 -7.07 34.74 -23.77
N MET A 73 -7.83 35.02 -24.84
CA MET A 73 -7.70 36.01 -25.92
C MET A 73 -8.14 35.43 -27.25
#